data_AF-A0A3N5QT71-F1
#
_entry.id   AF-A0A3N5QT71-F1
#
_cell.length_a   1.000
_cell.length_b   1.000
_cell.length_c   1.000
_cell.angle_alpha   90.00
_cell.angle_beta   90.00
_cell.angle_gamma   90.00
#
_symmetry.space_group_name_H-M   'P 1'
#
loop_
_entity.id
_entity.type
_entity.pdbx_description
1 polymer ?
#
loop_
_entity_poly.entity_id
_entity_poly.type
_entity_poly.pdbx_seq_one_letter_code
_entity_poly.pdbx_strand_id
1 'polypeptide(L)'
;MMEIVLTDIEERVLGSLMEKALATPEYYPLSLNALTNACNQKSSREPVTAYSEPAIEQAAAELIKKGLAHLSREGRVPKYEERFSNSRQFVAAESAILCVLLLRGAQTLGEIRTRTARMHNF
;
A
#
# COMPACT_ATOMS: atom_id res chain seq x y z
N MET A 1 22.11 -8.09 -3.12
CA MET A 1 20.73 -7.55 -3.15
C MET A 1 20.21 -7.67 -1.72
N MET A 2 19.71 -6.59 -1.11
CA MET A 2 19.22 -6.65 0.28
C MET A 2 17.86 -7.36 0.29
N GLU A 3 17.71 -8.36 1.14
CA GLU A 3 16.46 -9.12 1.27
C GLU A 3 15.38 -8.23 1.91
N ILE A 4 14.20 -8.17 1.29
CA ILE A 4 13.08 -7.39 1.80
C ILE A 4 12.13 -8.34 2.51
N VAL A 5 12.18 -8.33 3.84
CA VAL A 5 11.25 -9.07 4.69
C VAL A 5 10.27 -8.07 5.28
N LEU A 6 8.99 -8.25 4.98
CA LEU A 6 7.88 -7.47 5.53
C LEU A 6 7.14 -8.29 6.58
N THR A 7 6.72 -7.64 7.64
CA THR A 7 5.69 -8.15 8.55
C THR A 7 4.30 -7.96 7.94
N ASP A 8 3.31 -8.70 8.40
CA ASP A 8 1.92 -8.62 7.91
C ASP A 8 1.35 -7.18 7.94
N ILE A 9 1.71 -6.39 8.96
CA ILE A 9 1.24 -5.00 9.08
C ILE A 9 1.98 -4.07 8.10
N GLU A 10 3.29 -4.27 7.88
CA GLU A 10 4.06 -3.52 6.89
C GLU A 10 3.60 -3.83 5.47
N GLU A 11 3.33 -5.10 5.18
CA GLU A 11 2.74 -5.54 3.91
C GLU A 11 1.41 -4.83 3.66
N ARG A 12 0.53 -4.83 4.68
CA ARG A 12 -0.77 -4.15 4.62
C ARG A 12 -0.63 -2.65 4.40
N VAL A 13 0.27 -1.99 5.11
CA VAL A 13 0.50 -0.54 4.97
C VAL A 13 1.03 -0.21 3.59
N LEU A 14 2.03 -0.95 3.10
CA LEU A 14 2.61 -0.72 1.78
C LEU A 14 1.58 -0.94 0.68
N GLY A 15 0.85 -2.06 0.72
CA GLY A 15 -0.22 -2.35 -0.23
C GLY A 15 -1.33 -1.30 -0.21
N SER A 16 -1.68 -0.76 0.97
CA SER A 16 -2.70 0.29 1.10
C SER A 16 -2.24 1.62 0.50
N LEU A 17 -0.97 1.99 0.67
CA LEU A 17 -0.40 3.18 0.03
C LEU A 17 -0.38 3.02 -1.50
N MET A 18 0.08 1.87 -2.00
CA MET A 18 0.10 1.55 -3.44
C MET A 18 -1.31 1.58 -4.04
N GLU A 19 -2.30 0.98 -3.37
CA GLU A 19 -3.69 0.98 -3.82
C GLU A 19 -4.21 2.40 -3.99
N LYS A 20 -3.99 3.28 -2.99
CA LYS A 20 -4.50 4.65 -3.04
C LYS A 20 -3.74 5.53 -4.03
N ALA A 21 -2.43 5.32 -4.20
CA ALA A 21 -1.66 6.00 -5.23
C ALA A 21 -2.17 5.67 -6.65
N LEU A 22 -2.55 4.41 -6.90
CA LEU A 22 -3.01 3.95 -8.21
C LEU A 22 -4.50 4.23 -8.48
N ALA A 23 -5.37 3.90 -7.53
CA ALA A 23 -6.82 3.89 -7.75
C ALA A 23 -7.51 5.21 -7.38
N THR A 24 -6.90 6.01 -6.49
CA THR A 24 -7.49 7.25 -5.97
C THR A 24 -6.43 8.34 -5.74
N PRO A 25 -5.70 8.74 -6.80
CA PRO A 25 -4.59 9.70 -6.68
C PRO A 25 -5.02 11.06 -6.12
N GLU A 26 -6.28 11.45 -6.26
CA GLU A 26 -6.84 12.69 -5.73
C GLU A 26 -6.86 12.77 -4.19
N TYR A 27 -6.82 11.63 -3.50
CA TYR A 27 -6.76 11.57 -2.04
C TYR A 27 -5.36 11.24 -1.52
N TYR A 28 -4.39 11.06 -2.41
CA TYR A 28 -3.01 10.74 -2.07
C TYR A 28 -2.15 12.02 -2.07
N PRO A 29 -1.18 12.21 -1.14
CA PRO A 29 -0.74 11.26 -0.10
C PRO A 29 -1.66 11.16 1.11
N LEU A 30 -1.55 10.06 1.87
CA LEU A 30 -2.49 9.72 2.95
C LEU A 30 -2.03 10.29 4.30
N SER A 31 -2.93 10.92 5.06
CA SER A 31 -2.69 11.16 6.49
C SER A 31 -2.69 9.84 7.27
N LEU A 32 -2.20 9.86 8.52
CA LEU A 32 -2.20 8.66 9.38
C LEU A 32 -3.61 8.05 9.54
N ASN A 33 -4.61 8.88 9.81
CA ASN A 33 -6.00 8.42 9.91
C ASN A 33 -6.51 7.81 8.58
N ALA A 34 -6.23 8.45 7.44
CA ALA A 34 -6.63 7.92 6.13
C ALA A 34 -5.94 6.57 5.84
N LEU A 35 -4.67 6.43 6.20
CA LEU A 35 -3.91 5.19 6.07
C LEU A 35 -4.45 4.09 6.99
N THR A 36 -4.77 4.39 8.25
CA THR A 36 -5.41 3.46 9.18
C THR A 36 -6.74 2.95 8.63
N ASN A 37 -7.58 3.84 8.11
CA ASN A 37 -8.84 3.48 7.47
C ASN A 37 -8.63 2.62 6.22
N ALA A 38 -7.60 2.91 5.41
CA ALA A 38 -7.25 2.10 4.23
C ALA A 38 -6.78 0.69 4.63
N CYS A 39 -5.98 0.56 5.70
CA CYS A 39 -5.49 -0.75 6.14
C CYS A 39 -6.62 -1.66 6.65
N ASN A 40 -7.63 -1.07 7.29
CA ASN A 40 -8.76 -1.76 7.94
C ASN A 40 -10.05 -1.81 7.09
N GLN A 41 -9.96 -1.58 5.76
CA GLN A 41 -11.13 -1.69 4.89
C GLN A 41 -11.73 -3.11 4.92
N LYS A 42 -13.06 -3.19 4.90
CA LYS A 42 -13.79 -4.48 4.86
C LYS A 42 -13.74 -5.16 3.49
N SER A 43 -13.40 -4.43 2.44
CA SER A 43 -13.31 -4.93 1.08
C SER A 43 -11.88 -4.81 0.57
N SER A 44 -11.53 -5.65 -0.40
CA SER A 44 -10.18 -5.67 -1.01
C SER A 44 -9.05 -5.96 0.00
N ARG A 45 -9.37 -6.65 1.11
CA ARG A 45 -8.43 -7.06 2.16
C ARG A 45 -8.69 -8.51 2.53
N GLU A 46 -7.65 -9.33 2.49
CA GLU A 46 -7.69 -10.72 2.98
C GLU A 46 -6.39 -10.96 3.77
N PRO A 47 -6.44 -11.11 5.11
CA PRO A 47 -7.62 -11.02 5.97
C PRO A 47 -8.11 -9.58 6.19
N VAL A 48 -9.37 -9.41 6.61
CA VAL A 48 -9.83 -8.13 7.15
C VAL A 48 -9.17 -7.90 8.51
N THR A 49 -8.63 -6.71 8.73
CA THR A 49 -7.85 -6.36 9.93
C THR A 49 -8.53 -5.25 10.73
N ALA A 50 -8.08 -5.07 11.97
CA ALA A 50 -8.46 -3.98 12.86
C ALA A 50 -7.23 -3.44 13.60
N TYR A 51 -6.19 -3.06 12.85
CA TYR A 51 -4.97 -2.52 13.43
C TYR A 51 -5.22 -1.15 14.07
N SER A 52 -4.62 -0.93 15.24
CA SER A 52 -4.64 0.36 15.91
C SER A 52 -3.78 1.39 15.18
N GLU A 53 -4.13 2.67 15.28
CA GLU A 53 -3.36 3.78 14.69
C GLU A 53 -1.86 3.78 15.08
N PRO A 54 -1.46 3.56 16.35
CA PRO A 54 -0.03 3.49 16.71
C PRO A 54 0.73 2.33 16.05
N ALA A 55 0.05 1.20 15.79
CA ALA A 55 0.66 0.06 15.12
C ALA A 55 0.90 0.37 13.63
N ILE A 56 -0.04 1.07 12.99
CA ILE A 56 0.10 1.55 11.60
C ILE A 56 1.20 2.61 11.50
N GLU A 57 1.27 3.55 12.44
CA GLU A 57 2.33 4.55 12.50
C GLU A 57 3.71 3.90 12.63
N GLN A 58 3.87 2.94 13.55
CA GLN A 58 5.12 2.20 13.71
C GLN A 58 5.50 1.43 12.44
N ALA A 59 4.55 0.73 11.81
CA ALA A 59 4.79 0.00 10.57
C ALA A 59 5.20 0.93 9.41
N ALA A 60 4.54 2.10 9.29
CA ALA A 60 4.91 3.11 8.32
C ALA A 60 6.33 3.65 8.56
N ALA A 61 6.70 3.88 9.83
CA ALA A 61 8.06 4.29 10.19
C ALA A 61 9.11 3.24 9.81
N GLU A 62 8.84 1.95 10.00
CA GLU A 62 9.74 0.87 9.57
C GLU A 62 9.86 0.78 8.03
N LEU A 63 8.76 0.95 7.29
CA LEU A 63 8.80 1.03 5.83
C LEU A 63 9.64 2.21 5.32
N ILE A 64 9.60 3.36 6.03
CA ILE A 64 10.46 4.51 5.72
C ILE A 64 11.93 4.16 5.93
N LYS A 65 12.28 3.50 7.04
CA LYS A 65 13.66 3.02 7.29
C LYS A 65 14.13 2.03 6.23
N LYS A 66 13.23 1.17 5.74
CA LYS A 66 13.49 0.22 4.63
C LYS A 66 13.55 0.91 3.25
N GLY A 67 13.27 2.21 3.17
CA GLY A 67 13.26 2.97 1.91
C GLY A 67 12.06 2.64 1.01
N LEU A 68 11.01 2.04 1.55
CA LEU A 68 9.80 1.63 0.82
C LEU A 68 8.66 2.65 0.91
N ALA A 69 8.76 3.60 1.84
CA ALA A 69 7.83 4.72 1.99
C ALA A 69 8.60 6.01 2.34
N HIS A 70 7.92 7.16 2.31
CA HIS A 70 8.42 8.41 2.88
C HIS A 70 7.29 9.26 3.44
N LEU A 71 7.66 10.26 4.25
CA LEU A 71 6.76 11.34 4.62
C LEU A 71 6.73 12.39 3.51
N SER A 72 5.54 12.79 3.10
CA SER A 72 5.33 13.94 2.22
C SER A 72 5.75 15.22 2.92
N ARG A 73 6.36 16.14 2.17
CA ARG A 73 6.77 17.46 2.68
C ARG A 73 5.67 18.51 2.50
N GLU A 74 4.50 18.10 2.01
CA GLU A 74 3.40 19.01 1.71
C GLU A 74 2.47 19.21 2.92
N GLY A 75 2.22 20.47 3.27
CA GLY A 75 1.28 20.84 4.31
C GLY A 75 1.82 20.70 5.74
N ARG A 76 0.96 20.99 6.72
CA ARG A 76 1.31 20.97 8.15
C ARG A 76 1.17 19.59 8.81
N VAL A 77 0.32 18.73 8.24
CA VAL A 77 0.04 17.40 8.77
C VAL A 77 0.92 16.40 8.02
N PRO A 78 1.71 15.55 8.72
CA PRO A 78 2.48 14.50 8.07
C PRO A 78 1.56 13.58 7.25
N LYS A 79 1.97 13.32 6.01
CA LYS A 79 1.31 12.37 5.12
C LYS A 79 2.31 11.34 4.63
N TYR A 80 1.84 10.16 4.26
CA TYR A 80 2.66 9.02 3.87
C TYR A 80 2.54 8.75 2.37
N GLU A 81 3.68 8.45 1.77
CA GLU A 81 3.84 8.10 0.36
C GLU A 81 4.57 6.77 0.22
N GLU A 82 4.17 5.93 -0.75
CA GLU A 82 4.95 4.77 -1.17
C GLU A 82 6.12 5.19 -2.07
N ARG A 83 7.26 4.50 -1.91
CA ARG A 83 8.43 4.59 -2.81
C ARG A 83 8.68 3.31 -3.58
N PHE A 84 8.03 2.23 -3.18
CA PHE A 84 8.33 0.89 -3.66
C PHE A 84 8.22 0.79 -5.17
N SER A 85 7.14 1.32 -5.76
CA SER A 85 6.91 1.28 -7.21
C SER A 85 7.88 2.20 -7.95
N ASN A 86 7.98 3.45 -7.50
CA ASN A 86 8.80 4.47 -8.18
C ASN A 86 10.29 4.16 -8.13
N SER A 87 10.80 3.70 -6.98
CA SER A 87 12.23 3.37 -6.82
C SER A 87 12.69 2.18 -7.66
N ARG A 88 11.75 1.33 -8.11
CA ARG A 88 12.00 0.14 -8.92
C ARG A 88 11.51 0.26 -10.35
N GLN A 89 10.94 1.42 -10.71
CA GLN A 89 10.43 1.73 -12.04
C GLN A 89 9.38 0.71 -12.53
N PHE A 90 8.54 0.21 -11.63
CA PHE A 90 7.46 -0.69 -12.02
C PHE A 90 6.48 0.01 -12.95
N VAL A 91 6.06 -0.70 -14.00
CA VAL A 91 4.96 -0.23 -14.84
C VAL A 91 3.63 -0.41 -14.11
N ALA A 92 2.58 0.31 -14.55
CA ALA A 92 1.27 0.28 -13.89
C ALA A 92 0.70 -1.15 -13.73
N ALA A 93 0.93 -2.02 -14.71
CA ALA A 93 0.54 -3.42 -14.66
C ALA A 93 1.21 -4.18 -13.49
N GLU A 94 2.53 -4.04 -13.33
CA GLU A 94 3.30 -4.71 -12.28
C GLU A 94 2.90 -4.19 -10.90
N SER A 95 2.78 -2.86 -10.75
CA SER A 95 2.34 -2.23 -9.50
C SER A 95 0.94 -2.66 -9.09
N ALA A 96 0.01 -2.79 -10.05
CA ALA A 96 -1.35 -3.25 -9.78
C ALA A 96 -1.39 -4.71 -9.30
N ILE A 97 -0.61 -5.60 -9.92
CA ILE A 97 -0.51 -7.01 -9.50
C ILE A 97 0.08 -7.10 -8.10
N LEU A 98 1.21 -6.44 -7.85
CA LEU A 98 1.87 -6.44 -6.54
C LEU A 98 0.95 -5.89 -5.45
N CYS A 99 0.24 -4.79 -5.72
CA CYS A 99 -0.75 -4.22 -4.82
C CYS A 99 -1.83 -5.24 -4.41
N VAL A 100 -2.40 -5.98 -5.36
CA VAL A 100 -3.41 -7.01 -5.05
C VAL A 100 -2.82 -8.15 -4.22
N LEU A 101 -1.61 -8.61 -4.57
CA LEU A 101 -0.95 -9.69 -3.83
C LEU A 101 -0.61 -9.28 -2.39
N LEU A 102 -0.14 -8.05 -2.17
CA LEU A 102 0.15 -7.51 -0.82
C LEU A 102 -1.12 -7.37 0.04
N LEU A 103 -2.27 -7.09 -0.58
CA LEU A 103 -3.51 -6.85 0.14
C LEU A 103 -4.36 -8.11 0.35
N ARG A 104 -4.15 -9.14 -0.48
CA ARG A 104 -5.05 -10.31 -0.56
C ARG A 104 -4.33 -11.66 -0.67
N GLY A 105 -3.00 -11.69 -0.56
CA GLY A 105 -2.20 -12.91 -0.60
C GLY A 105 -2.20 -13.57 -1.99
N ALA A 106 -2.11 -14.90 -2.01
CA ALA A 106 -2.10 -15.69 -3.24
C ALA A 106 -3.42 -15.56 -4.01
N GLN A 107 -3.34 -15.41 -5.33
CA GLN A 107 -4.48 -15.16 -6.21
C GLN A 107 -4.32 -15.93 -7.52
N THR A 108 -5.43 -16.34 -8.12
CA THR A 108 -5.45 -16.85 -9.49
C THR A 108 -5.32 -15.72 -10.51
N LEU A 109 -4.94 -16.04 -11.75
CA LEU A 109 -4.85 -15.04 -12.84
C LEU A 109 -6.19 -14.35 -13.12
N GLY A 110 -7.30 -15.09 -13.05
CA GLY A 110 -8.63 -14.54 -13.24
C GLY A 110 -9.00 -13.53 -12.14
N GLU A 111 -8.67 -13.85 -10.88
CA GLU A 111 -8.87 -12.94 -9.77
C GLU A 111 -8.02 -11.68 -9.87
N ILE A 112 -6.73 -11.82 -10.21
CA ILE A 112 -5.84 -10.68 -10.42
C ILE A 112 -6.46 -9.75 -11.47
N ARG A 113 -6.82 -10.27 -12.65
CA ARG A 113 -7.41 -9.47 -13.73
C ARG A 113 -8.65 -8.69 -13.28
N THR A 114 -9.55 -9.32 -12.53
CA THR A 114 -10.75 -8.66 -12.03
C THR A 114 -10.44 -7.63 -10.93
N ARG A 115 -9.54 -7.96 -10.01
CA ARG A 115 -9.26 -7.15 -8.81
C ARG A 115 -8.35 -5.96 -9.10
N THR A 116 -7.57 -6.00 -10.19
CA THR A 116 -6.75 -4.86 -10.64
C THR A 116 -7.51 -3.86 -11.49
N ALA A 117 -8.75 -4.11 -11.93
CA ALA A 117 -9.45 -3.31 -12.93
C ALA A 117 -9.55 -1.79 -12.62
N ARG A 118 -9.51 -1.40 -11.34
CA ARG A 118 -9.51 0.01 -10.90
C ARG A 118 -8.12 0.65 -10.83
N MET A 119 -7.07 -0.14 -10.97
CA MET A 119 -5.65 0.30 -10.95
C MET A 119 -5.00 0.18 -12.33
N HIS A 120 -5.29 -0.90 -13.05
CA HIS A 120 -4.81 -1.16 -14.41
C HIS A 120 -5.76 -2.12 -15.14
N ASN A 121 -6.09 -1.79 -16.39
CA ASN A 121 -6.92 -2.64 -17.24
C ASN A 121 -6.02 -3.51 -18.15
N PHE A 122 -6.20 -4.83 -18.05
CA PHE A 122 -5.43 -5.86 -18.77
C PHE A 122 -6.18 -6.41 -19.99
#